data_AF-A0A662LE41-F1
#
_entry.id   AF-A0A662LE41-F1
#
_cell.length_a   1.000
_cell.length_b   1.000
_cell.length_c   1.000
_cell.angle_alpha   90.00
_cell.angle_beta   90.00
_cell.angle_gamma   90.00
#
_symmetry.space_group_name_H-M   'P 1'
#
loop_
_entity.id
_entity.type
_entity.pdbx_description
1 polymer ?
#
loop_
_entity_poly.entity_id
_entity_poly.type
_entity_poly.pdbx_seq_one_letter_code
_entity_poly.pdbx_strand_id
1 'polypeptide(L)' 'MGKRIISQRRGRGTPKFKIPSHRYLGEVKYPYDREFEGVVTEIVRDAIHTSPIMKVKSKKNNRTILLLAAEGVQV' A
#
# COMPACT_ATOMS: atom_id res chain seq x y z
N MET A 1 21.18 25.43 27.51
CA MET A 1 20.92 24.12 26.89
C MET A 1 19.70 24.21 25.99
N GLY A 2 19.82 23.80 24.73
CA GLY A 2 18.73 23.89 23.75
C GLY A 2 17.71 22.76 23.87
N LYS A 3 16.46 23.00 23.44
CA LYS A 3 15.45 21.94 23.28
C LYS A 3 15.78 21.10 22.04
N ARG A 4 15.29 19.86 22.04
CA ARG A 4 15.41 18.95 20.88
C ARG A 4 14.76 19.53 19.63
N ILE A 5 15.43 19.38 18.49
CA ILE A 5 14.89 19.72 17.17
C ILE A 5 13.77 18.76 16.76
N ILE A 6 12.97 19.16 15.77
CA ILE A 6 11.79 18.38 15.33
C ILE A 6 12.20 17.00 14.78
N SER A 7 13.31 16.87 14.05
CA SER A 7 13.77 15.57 13.53
C SER A 7 14.06 14.56 14.64
N GLN A 8 14.71 14.99 15.73
CA GLN A 8 14.94 14.17 16.92
C GLN A 8 13.63 13.74 17.60
N ARG A 9 12.62 14.62 17.60
CA ARG A 9 11.27 14.28 18.12
C ARG A 9 10.53 13.30 17.20
N ARG A 10 10.67 13.45 15.87
CA ARG A 10 10.10 12.54 14.86
C ARG A 10 10.71 11.14 14.97
N GLY A 11 12.03 11.03 15.15
CA GLY A 11 12.72 9.75 15.27
C GLY A 11 12.26 8.90 16.46
N ARG A 12 11.66 9.50 17.50
CA ARG A 12 11.04 8.77 18.61
C ARG A 12 9.78 8.00 18.21
N GLY A 13 9.16 8.31 17.07
CA GLY A 13 8.00 7.58 16.56
C GLY A 13 6.71 7.75 17.38
N THR A 14 6.54 8.89 18.06
CA THR A 14 5.30 9.17 18.81
C THR A 14 4.08 9.26 17.87
N PRO A 15 2.85 9.03 18.36
CA PRO A 15 1.64 9.00 17.51
C PRO A 15 1.45 10.24 16.65
N LYS A 16 1.91 11.41 17.13
CA LYS A 16 1.87 12.68 16.38
C LYS A 16 2.64 12.64 15.05
N PHE A 17 3.69 11.83 14.95
CA PHE A 17 4.54 11.73 13.76
C PHE A 17 4.43 10.38 13.06
N LYS A 18 3.66 9.44 13.61
CA LYS A 18 3.49 8.09 13.06
C LYS A 18 2.31 8.08 12.08
N ILE A 19 2.45 7.28 11.04
CA ILE A 19 1.37 7.04 10.08
C ILE A 19 0.23 6.25 10.72
N PRO A 20 -1.05 6.57 10.42
CA PRO A 20 -2.20 5.81 10.91
C PRO A 20 -2.36 4.50 10.12
N SER A 21 -1.52 3.51 10.44
CA SER A 21 -1.37 2.28 9.67
C SER A 21 -2.62 1.38 9.60
N HIS A 22 -3.57 1.54 10.51
CA HIS A 22 -4.80 0.75 10.51
C HIS A 22 -5.81 1.19 9.43
N ARG A 23 -5.56 2.32 8.74
CA ARG A 23 -6.49 2.87 7.75
C ARG A 23 -6.22 2.46 6.31
N TYR A 24 -5.02 1.97 5.99
CA TYR A 24 -4.70 1.58 4.62
C TYR A 24 -5.14 0.13 4.35
N LEU A 25 -5.49 -0.15 3.09
CA LEU A 25 -6.02 -1.44 2.64
C LEU A 25 -5.04 -2.61 2.82
N GLY A 26 -3.75 -2.34 2.63
CA GLY A 26 -2.69 -3.31 2.80
C GLY A 26 -1.40 -2.87 2.13
N GLU A 27 -0.39 -3.74 2.16
CA GLU A 27 0.89 -3.44 1.54
C GLU A 27 0.82 -3.64 0.03
N VAL A 28 1.25 -2.62 -0.73
CA VAL A 28 1.33 -2.67 -2.19
C VAL A 28 2.71 -3.19 -2.57
N LYS A 29 2.79 -4.44 -3.02
CA LYS A 29 4.04 -5.12 -3.38
C LYS A 29 3.83 -6.03 -4.58
N TYR A 30 4.87 -6.11 -5.41
CA TYR A 30 4.95 -7.14 -6.43
C TYR A 30 5.15 -8.52 -5.77
N PRO A 31 4.54 -9.58 -6.34
CA PRO A 31 4.84 -10.95 -5.92
C PRO A 31 6.31 -11.27 -6.20
N TYR A 32 6.90 -12.14 -5.37
CA TYR A 32 8.25 -12.66 -5.57
C TYR A 32 8.34 -13.73 -6.67
N ASP A 33 7.20 -14.14 -7.22
CA ASP A 33 7.13 -15.11 -8.30
C ASP A 33 7.74 -14.55 -9.59
N ARG A 34 8.49 -15.40 -10.31
CA ARG A 34 9.15 -15.02 -11.58
C ARG A 34 8.15 -14.64 -12.66
N GLU A 35 6.99 -15.30 -12.65
CA GLU A 35 5.85 -15.05 -13.54
C GLU A 35 4.58 -15.04 -12.71
N PHE A 36 3.80 -13.97 -12.85
CA PHE A 36 2.55 -13.78 -12.15
C PHE A 36 1.42 -13.52 -13.14
N GLU A 37 0.40 -14.36 -13.07
CA GLU A 37 -0.88 -14.12 -13.74
C GLU A 37 -2.00 -14.00 -12.71
N GLY A 38 -2.85 -13.00 -12.94
CA GLY A 38 -4.04 -12.78 -12.14
C GLY A 38 -5.09 -11.99 -12.90
N VAL A 39 -6.28 -11.93 -12.33
CA VAL A 39 -7.41 -11.17 -12.85
C VAL A 39 -7.65 -9.99 -11.91
N VAL A 40 -7.86 -8.80 -12.48
CA VAL A 40 -8.25 -7.63 -11.70
C VAL A 40 -9.69 -7.82 -11.25
N THR A 41 -9.92 -7.74 -9.95
CA THR A 41 -11.25 -7.98 -9.34
C THR A 41 -11.95 -6.68 -8.99
N GLU A 42 -11.19 -5.65 -8.61
CA GLU A 42 -11.72 -4.39 -8.13
C GLU A 42 -10.66 -3.29 -8.22
N ILE A 43 -11.10 -2.05 -8.43
CA ILE A 43 -10.26 -0.85 -8.35
C ILE A 43 -10.83 0.01 -7.21
N VAL A 44 -10.01 0.26 -6.19
CA VAL A 44 -10.43 0.88 -4.92
C VAL A 44 -9.54 2.06 -4.58
N ARG A 45 -10.11 3.08 -3.93
CA ARG A 45 -9.37 4.19 -3.34
C ARG A 45 -8.83 3.80 -1.96
N ASP A 46 -7.54 4.02 -1.74
CA ASP A 46 -6.93 3.86 -0.42
C ASP A 46 -6.93 5.16 0.39
N ALA A 47 -6.87 5.05 1.72
CA ALA A 47 -6.87 6.21 2.60
C ALA A 47 -5.50 6.93 2.65
N ILE A 48 -4.42 6.23 2.30
CA ILE A 48 -3.04 6.73 2.44
C ILE A 48 -2.39 6.98 1.09
N HIS A 49 -2.59 6.07 0.14
CA HIS A 49 -2.03 6.22 -1.19
C HIS A 49 -2.89 7.17 -2.03
N THR A 50 -2.24 8.12 -2.72
CA THR A 50 -2.94 9.07 -3.61
C THR A 50 -3.44 8.40 -4.89
N SER A 51 -2.82 7.29 -5.30
CA SER A 51 -3.14 6.55 -6.52
C SER A 51 -4.25 5.50 -6.29
N PRO A 52 -5.12 5.22 -7.27
CA PRO A 52 -6.02 4.07 -7.20
C PRO A 52 -5.23 2.75 -7.06
N ILE A 53 -5.78 1.84 -6.26
CA ILE A 53 -5.22 0.50 -6.03
C ILE A 53 -6.12 -0.52 -6.73
N MET A 54 -5.51 -1.46 -7.45
CA MET A 54 -6.21 -2.62 -8.00
C MET A 54 -5.99 -3.86 -7.14
N LYS A 55 -7.07 -4.60 -6.88
CA LYS A 55 -7.04 -5.93 -6.26
C LYS A 55 -6.90 -6.98 -7.36
N VAL A 56 -5.78 -7.68 -7.37
CA VAL A 56 -5.49 -8.72 -8.36
C VAL A 56 -5.55 -10.09 -7.70
N LYS A 57 -6.41 -10.96 -8.22
CA LYS A 57 -6.55 -12.34 -7.75
C LYS A 57 -5.68 -13.26 -8.59
N SER A 58 -4.70 -13.89 -7.95
CA SER A 58 -3.78 -14.82 -8.58
C SER A 58 -4.50 -16.07 -9.10
N LYS A 59 -4.20 -16.49 -10.33
CA LYS A 59 -4.73 -17.75 -10.90
C LYS A 59 -4.14 -19.00 -10.24
N LYS A 60 -2.84 -18.98 -9.91
CA LYS A 60 -2.13 -20.17 -9.38
C LYS A 60 -2.48 -20.47 -7.92
N ASN A 61 -2.47 -19.45 -7.06
CA ASN A 61 -2.50 -19.63 -5.61
C ASN A 61 -3.77 -19.10 -4.94
N ASN A 62 -4.77 -18.63 -5.70
CA ASN A 62 -6.02 -18.03 -5.20
C ASN A 62 -5.82 -16.86 -4.20
N ARG A 63 -4.61 -16.28 -4.15
CA ARG A 63 -4.25 -15.15 -3.28
C ARG A 63 -4.65 -13.84 -3.93
N THR A 64 -5.10 -12.89 -3.11
CA THR A 64 -5.36 -11.51 -3.55
C THR A 64 -4.15 -10.64 -3.22
N ILE A 65 -3.68 -9.89 -4.19
CA ILE A 65 -2.54 -8.96 -4.07
C ILE A 65 -3.03 -7.56 -4.40
N LEU A 66 -2.45 -6.56 -3.74
CA LEU A 66 -2.70 -5.15 -4.01
C LEU A 66 -1.58 -4.60 -4.88
N LEU A 67 -1.95 -4.00 -6.01
CA LEU A 67 -1.03 -3.34 -6.94
C LEU A 67 -1.53 -1.92 -7.23
N LEU A 68 -0.64 -1.03 -7.64
CA LEU A 68 -1.04 0.27 -8.17
C LEU A 68 -1.78 0.05 -9.49
N ALA A 69 -2.94 0.69 -9.65
CA ALA A 69 -3.69 0.62 -10.90
C ALA A 69 -3.03 1.51 -11.96
N ALA A 70 -2.67 0.93 -13.10
CA ALA A 70 -2.23 1.68 -14.27
C ALA A 70 -3.44 2.30 -15.00
N GLU A 71 -3.19 3.33 -15.79
CA GLU A 71 -4.21 3.91 -16.64
C GLU A 71 -4.74 2.89 -17.67
N GLY A 72 -6.05 2.89 -17.90
CA GLY A 72 -6.70 1.98 -18.84
C GLY A 72 -7.00 0.57 -18.30
N VAL A 73 -6.65 0.26 -17.05
CA VAL A 73 -7.04 -1.00 -16.40
C VAL A 73 -8.55 -1.04 -16.18
N GLN A 74 -9.16 -2.18 -16.50
CA GLN A 74 -10.58 -2.47 -16.32
C GLN A 74 -10.75 -3.80 -15.55
N VAL A 75 -11.93 -3.98 -14.97
CA VAL A 75 -12.35 -5.21 -14.28
C VAL A 75 -13.04 -6.13 -15.27
#